data_AF-A0A1S1KS31-F1
#
_entry.id   AF-A0A1S1KS31-F1
#
_cell.length_a   1.000
_cell.length_b   1.000
_cell.length_c   1.000
_cell.angle_alpha   90.00
_cell.angle_beta   90.00
_cell.angle_gamma   90.00
#
_symmetry.space_group_name_H-M   'P 1'
#
loop_
_entity.id
_entity.type
_entity.pdbx_description
1 polymer ?
#
loop_
_entity_poly.entity_id
_entity_poly.type
_entity_poly.pdbx_seq_one_letter_code
_entity_poly.pdbx_strand_id
1 'polypeptide(L)'
;MAETLRNRILAALSEVLYVDESDFLDGDATDLRDLGLDSVRFVLLMKQLGIDRESELPRRLADNLSVAGWVRELEEVGHSA
;
A
#
# COMPACT_ATOMS: atom_id res chain seq x y z
N MET A 1 5.59 5.05 14.27
CA MET A 1 5.59 5.31 12.81
C MET A 1 4.65 4.38 12.06
N ALA A 2 4.63 3.08 12.35
CA ALA A 2 3.66 2.11 11.81
C ALA A 2 2.22 2.62 11.71
N GLU A 3 1.62 3.12 12.81
CA GLU A 3 0.22 3.60 12.82
C GLU A 3 -0.01 4.79 11.87
N THR A 4 0.92 5.75 11.84
CA THR A 4 0.84 6.91 10.92
C THR A 4 1.00 6.49 9.46
N LEU A 5 1.81 5.45 9.20
CA LEU A 5 2.06 4.92 7.86
C LEU A 5 0.90 4.07 7.37
N ARG A 6 0.35 3.20 8.23
CA ARG A 6 -0.87 2.42 7.99
C ARG A 6 -2.01 3.35 7.57
N ASN A 7 -2.27 4.40 8.35
CA ASN A 7 -3.34 5.34 8.04
C ASN A 7 -3.14 6.06 6.70
N ARG A 8 -1.89 6.37 6.35
CA ARG A 8 -1.55 6.95 5.03
C ARG A 8 -1.82 5.96 3.88
N ILE A 9 -1.47 4.69 4.07
CA ILE A 9 -1.72 3.63 3.08
C ILE A 9 -3.23 3.45 2.89
N LEU A 10 -3.99 3.34 3.98
CA LEU A 10 -5.45 3.21 3.93
C LEU A 10 -6.10 4.40 3.23
N ALA A 11 -5.71 5.63 3.57
CA ALA A 11 -6.24 6.82 2.90
C ALA A 11 -5.97 6.79 1.38
N ALA A 12 -4.77 6.37 0.96
CA ALA A 12 -4.46 6.23 -0.46
C ALA A 12 -5.26 5.11 -1.13
N LEU A 13 -5.45 3.97 -0.45
CA LEU A 13 -6.27 2.86 -0.95
C LEU A 13 -7.72 3.26 -1.12
N SER A 14 -8.30 3.94 -0.13
CA SER A 14 -9.66 4.46 -0.22
C SER A 14 -9.84 5.43 -1.39
N GLU A 15 -8.88 6.32 -1.62
CA GLU A 15 -8.97 7.27 -2.74
C GLU A 15 -8.83 6.61 -4.11
N VAL A 16 -7.93 5.63 -4.27
CA VAL A 16 -7.63 5.03 -5.59
C VAL A 16 -8.53 3.84 -5.91
N LEU A 17 -8.85 3.00 -4.93
CA LEU A 17 -9.66 1.80 -5.11
C LEU A 17 -11.15 2.08 -4.87
N TYR A 18 -11.51 3.23 -4.29
CA TYR A 18 -12.88 3.58 -3.92
C TYR A 18 -13.49 2.55 -2.93
N VAL A 19 -12.70 2.20 -1.91
CA VAL A 19 -13.05 1.23 -0.86
C VAL A 19 -13.00 1.86 0.54
N ASP A 20 -13.77 1.31 1.46
CA ASP A 20 -13.80 1.67 2.87
C ASP A 20 -13.07 0.62 3.73
N GLU A 21 -12.73 0.95 4.98
CA GLU A 21 -12.06 -0.01 5.89
C GLU A 21 -12.89 -1.29 6.11
N SER A 22 -14.22 -1.21 5.98
CA SER A 22 -15.11 -2.37 6.08
C SER A 22 -14.97 -3.38 4.93
N ASP A 23 -14.40 -2.98 3.79
CA ASP A 23 -14.18 -3.88 2.66
C ASP A 23 -12.99 -4.84 2.90
N PHE A 24 -12.14 -4.54 3.88
CA PHE A 24 -10.98 -5.36 4.24
C PHE A 24 -11.41 -6.57 5.08
N LEU A 25 -11.83 -7.63 4.40
CA LEU A 25 -12.38 -8.84 5.04
C LEU A 25 -11.43 -9.55 6.01
N ASP A 26 -10.11 -9.44 5.79
CA ASP A 26 -9.07 -10.00 6.65
C ASP A 26 -8.22 -8.88 7.31
N GLY A 27 -8.81 -7.69 7.46
CA GLY A 27 -8.11 -6.51 7.96
C GLY A 27 -6.87 -6.19 7.11
N ASP A 28 -5.75 -5.86 7.77
CA ASP A 28 -4.51 -5.47 7.09
C ASP A 28 -3.85 -6.60 6.28
N ALA A 29 -4.28 -7.85 6.46
CA ALA A 29 -3.81 -9.01 5.71
C ALA A 29 -4.60 -9.25 4.41
N THR A 30 -5.71 -8.53 4.19
CA THR A 30 -6.51 -8.62 2.97
C THR A 30 -5.65 -8.45 1.72
N ASP A 31 -5.81 -9.35 0.75
CA ASP A 31 -5.16 -9.22 -0.55
C ASP A 31 -5.76 -8.03 -1.29
N LEU A 32 -4.95 -7.03 -1.59
CA LEU A 32 -5.42 -5.81 -2.23
C LEU A 32 -6.02 -6.07 -3.63
N ARG A 33 -5.68 -7.19 -4.28
CA ARG A 33 -6.28 -7.59 -5.56
C ARG A 33 -7.76 -7.92 -5.42
N ASP A 34 -8.18 -8.46 -4.27
CA ASP A 34 -9.59 -8.73 -3.97
C ASP A 34 -10.39 -7.42 -3.83
N LEU A 35 -9.71 -6.31 -3.49
CA LEU A 35 -10.25 -4.96 -3.45
C LEU A 35 -10.17 -4.24 -4.81
N GLY A 36 -9.77 -4.94 -5.87
CA GLY A 36 -9.67 -4.41 -7.22
C GLY A 36 -8.36 -3.67 -7.50
N LEU A 37 -7.28 -3.95 -6.76
CA LEU A 37 -5.96 -3.49 -7.13
C LEU A 37 -5.49 -4.20 -8.42
N ASP A 38 -5.25 -3.39 -9.46
CA ASP A 38 -4.67 -3.82 -10.73
C ASP A 38 -3.40 -3.01 -11.06
N SER A 39 -2.72 -3.34 -12.17
CA SER A 39 -1.49 -2.67 -12.58
C SER A 39 -1.61 -1.15 -12.75
N VAL A 40 -2.74 -0.64 -13.24
CA VAL A 40 -2.99 0.80 -13.41
C VAL A 40 -3.20 1.45 -12.04
N ARG A 41 -4.05 0.86 -11.20
CA ARG A 41 -4.33 1.37 -9.84
C ARG A 41 -3.10 1.32 -8.94
N PHE A 42 -2.26 0.29 -9.06
CA PHE A 42 -0.97 0.21 -8.38
C PHE A 42 -0.07 1.40 -8.73
N VAL A 43 0.02 1.72 -10.02
CA VAL A 43 0.81 2.82 -10.56
C VAL A 43 0.28 4.20 -10.11
N LEU A 44 -1.02 4.33 -9.83
CA LEU A 44 -1.63 5.51 -9.20
C LEU A 44 -1.34 5.58 -7.71
N LEU A 45 -1.39 4.45 -6.99
CA LEU A 45 -1.02 4.38 -5.57
C LEU A 45 0.43 4.78 -5.33
N MET A 46 1.36 4.35 -6.19
CA MET A 46 2.76 4.78 -6.08
C MET A 46 2.88 6.31 -6.16
N LYS A 47 2.15 6.95 -7.08
CA LYS A 47 2.12 8.42 -7.20
C LYS A 47 1.53 9.06 -5.94
N GLN A 48 0.42 8.53 -5.42
CA GLN A 48 -0.27 9.06 -4.24
C GLN A 48 0.58 8.93 -2.97
N LEU A 49 1.32 7.82 -2.84
CA LEU A 49 2.23 7.57 -1.73
C LEU A 49 3.58 8.30 -1.91
N GLY A 50 3.78 9.02 -3.02
CA GLY A 50 5.04 9.72 -3.32
C GLY A 50 6.23 8.76 -3.46
N ILE A 51 5.96 7.53 -3.88
CA ILE A 51 6.96 6.48 -4.06
C ILE A 51 7.57 6.63 -5.44
N ASP A 52 8.88 6.78 -5.48
CA ASP A 52 9.62 6.87 -6.72
C ASP A 52 9.60 5.55 -7.49
N ARG A 53 9.31 5.63 -8.78
CA ARG A 53 9.13 4.45 -9.64
C ARG A 53 10.44 3.78 -10.04
N GLU A 54 11.55 4.50 -9.97
CA GLU A 54 12.88 3.99 -10.32
C GLU A 54 13.54 3.28 -9.13
N SER A 55 12.99 3.45 -7.92
CA SER A 55 13.41 2.72 -6.72
C SER A 55 13.00 1.24 -6.73
N GLU A 56 13.55 0.45 -5.80
CA GLU A 56 13.16 -0.95 -5.61
C GLU A 56 11.81 -1.11 -4.87
N LEU A 57 11.28 -0.02 -4.28
CA LEU A 57 10.05 -0.06 -3.48
C LEU A 57 8.83 -0.57 -4.26
N PRO A 58 8.50 -0.07 -5.47
CA PRO A 58 7.38 -0.59 -6.24
C PRO A 58 7.43 -2.10 -6.44
N ARG A 59 8.63 -2.67 -6.65
CA ARG A 59 8.78 -4.12 -6.77
C ARG A 59 8.47 -4.83 -5.45
N ARG A 60 9.07 -4.36 -4.35
CA ARG A 60 8.85 -4.93 -3.00
C ARG A 60 7.38 -4.88 -2.56
N LEU A 61 6.69 -3.78 -2.88
CA LEU A 61 5.27 -3.60 -2.59
C LEU A 61 4.39 -4.50 -3.48
N ALA A 62 4.77 -4.69 -4.74
CA ALA A 62 4.09 -5.62 -5.64
C ALA A 62 4.24 -7.09 -5.21
N ASP A 63 5.34 -7.44 -4.54
CA ASP A 63 5.55 -8.77 -3.95
C ASP A 63 4.77 -8.99 -2.64
N ASN A 64 4.27 -7.92 -2.01
CA ASN A 64 3.59 -7.95 -0.71
C ASN A 64 2.26 -7.18 -0.73
N LEU A 65 1.28 -7.60 -1.54
CA LEU A 65 0.01 -6.89 -1.78
C LEU A 65 -1.00 -6.95 -0.62
N SER A 66 -0.61 -6.46 0.55
CA SER A 66 -1.47 -6.26 1.71
C SER A 66 -1.03 -5.00 2.47
N VAL A 67 -1.91 -4.43 3.29
CA VAL A 67 -1.56 -3.24 4.10
C VAL A 67 -0.44 -3.58 5.07
N ALA A 68 -0.50 -4.74 5.73
CA ALA A 68 0.53 -5.22 6.63
C ALA A 68 1.88 -5.41 5.90
N GLY A 69 1.85 -5.96 4.69
CA GLY A 69 3.02 -6.08 3.83
C GLY A 69 3.64 -4.72 3.50
N TRP A 70 2.82 -3.78 3.03
CA TRP A 70 3.29 -2.45 2.65
C TRP A 70 3.83 -1.64 3.83
N VAL A 71 3.19 -1.73 5.01
CA VAL A 71 3.71 -1.10 6.24
C VAL A 71 5.12 -1.60 6.52
N ARG A 72 5.33 -2.92 6.49
CA ARG A 72 6.65 -3.52 6.74
C ARG A 72 7.71 -3.01 5.76
N GLU A 73 7.44 -3.07 4.45
CA GLU A 73 8.42 -2.66 3.43
C GLU A 73 8.78 -1.16 3.54
N LEU A 74 7.80 -0.32 3.86
CA LEU A 74 8.00 1.13 3.99
C LEU A 74 8.67 1.52 5.32
N GLU A 75 8.45 0.77 6.40
CA GLU A 75 9.19 0.95 7.65
C GLU A 75 10.67 0.58 7.51
N GLU A 76 10.99 -0.47 6.74
CA GLU A 76 12.39 -0.85 6.48
C GLU A 76 13.15 0.25 5.71
N VAL A 77 12.49 0.94 4.77
CA VAL A 77 13.09 2.10 4.09
C VAL A 77 13.26 3.29 5.03
N GLY A 78 12.28 3.56 5.89
CA GLY A 78 12.37 4.63 6.90
C GLY A 78 13.43 4.41 7.98
N HIS A 79 13.86 3.17 8.21
CA HIS A 79 14.98 2.82 9.11
C HIS A 79 16.35 2.82 8.44
N SER A 80 16.38 2.87 7.11
CA SER A 80 17.62 2.82 6.30
C SER A 80 18.08 4.20 5.81
N ALA A 81 17.40 5.28 6.23
CA ALA A 81 17.64 6.66 5.83
C ALA A 81 18.19 7.52 6.99
#